data_AF-A0A1G4AY56-F1
#
_entry.id   AF-A0A1G4AY56-F1
#
_cell.length_a   1.000
_cell.length_b   1.000
_cell.length_c   1.000
_cell.angle_alpha   90.00
_cell.angle_beta   90.00
_cell.angle_gamma   90.00
#
_symmetry.space_group_name_H-M   'P 1'
#
loop_
_entity.id
_entity.type
_entity.pdbx_description
1 polymer ?
#
loop_
_entity_poly.entity_id
_entity_poly.type
_entity_poly.pdbx_seq_one_letter_code
_entity_poly.pdbx_strand_id
1 'polypeptide(L)'
;MSPPTSESLRRFEEPTGPPKSSNGLKIATICALTLEADAFKALFDYRWKDIDKGKMRAPGHKNAYSFGLLGRHQTVLAFMPGMGKDSSAMVASHCRNSFRNVQLVLVVGICGGVPFYKQEGIQEVILGGVIISESL
;
A
#
# COMPACT_ATOMS: atom_id res chain seq x y z
N MET A 1 -37.25 2.03 19.21
CA MET A 1 -36.33 1.86 18.08
C MET A 1 -35.64 0.52 18.26
N SER A 2 -35.95 -0.45 17.41
CA SER A 2 -35.30 -1.77 17.46
C SER A 2 -33.83 -1.62 17.05
N PRO A 3 -32.89 -2.37 17.65
CA PRO A 3 -31.51 -2.36 17.18
C PRO A 3 -31.46 -2.86 15.73
N PRO A 4 -30.60 -2.30 14.87
CA PRO A 4 -30.45 -2.76 13.50
C PRO A 4 -29.93 -4.21 13.49
N THR A 5 -30.56 -5.05 12.68
CA THR A 5 -30.22 -6.47 12.47
C THR A 5 -28.82 -6.61 11.87
N SER A 6 -28.09 -7.68 12.21
CA SER A 6 -26.69 -7.91 11.82
C SER A 6 -26.42 -8.00 10.31
N GLU A 7 -27.44 -7.93 9.46
CA GLU A 7 -27.32 -7.86 8.00
C GLU A 7 -26.87 -6.48 7.48
N SER A 8 -26.99 -5.41 8.28
CA SER A 8 -26.64 -4.05 7.83
C SER A 8 -25.14 -3.75 7.85
N LEU A 9 -24.30 -4.70 8.28
CA LEU A 9 -22.84 -4.49 8.43
C LEU A 9 -21.97 -5.14 7.35
N ARG A 10 -22.50 -5.84 6.35
CA ARG A 10 -21.68 -6.45 5.29
C ARG A 10 -22.36 -6.53 3.92
N ARG A 11 -22.64 -5.37 3.30
CA ARG A 11 -22.61 -5.29 1.83
C ARG A 11 -21.33 -4.61 1.39
N PHE A 12 -20.20 -5.28 1.62
CA PHE A 12 -19.10 -5.11 0.70
C PHE A 12 -19.52 -5.90 -0.54
N GLU A 13 -19.68 -5.22 -1.69
CA GLU A 13 -19.85 -5.92 -2.96
C GLU A 13 -18.78 -7.01 -3.04
N GLU A 14 -19.17 -8.21 -3.48
CA GLU A 14 -18.18 -9.27 -3.69
C GLU A 14 -17.03 -8.71 -4.55
N PRO A 15 -15.78 -9.10 -4.25
CA PRO A 15 -14.64 -8.60 -4.99
C PRO A 15 -14.90 -8.74 -6.48
N THR A 16 -15.04 -7.59 -7.17
CA THR A 16 -14.86 -7.57 -8.62
C THR A 16 -13.58 -8.36 -8.90
N GLY A 17 -13.62 -9.30 -9.84
CA GLY A 17 -12.49 -10.18 -10.14
C GLY A 17 -11.18 -9.41 -10.33
N PRO A 18 -10.02 -10.10 -10.40
CA PRO A 18 -8.72 -9.44 -10.47
C PRO A 18 -8.70 -8.31 -11.51
N PRO A 19 -7.95 -7.22 -11.26
CA PRO A 19 -7.82 -6.13 -12.23
C PRO A 19 -7.51 -6.71 -13.61
N LYS A 20 -8.23 -6.27 -14.65
CA LYS A 20 -7.98 -6.72 -16.03
C LYS A 20 -6.72 -6.07 -16.62
N SER A 21 -6.36 -4.90 -16.10
CA SER A 21 -5.13 -4.16 -16.42
C SER A 21 -4.75 -3.24 -15.25
N SER A 22 -3.58 -2.62 -15.34
CA SER A 22 -3.11 -1.65 -14.32
C SER A 22 -4.03 -0.44 -14.13
N ASN A 23 -4.93 -0.16 -15.06
CA ASN A 23 -5.85 0.97 -14.99
C ASN A 23 -6.86 0.88 -13.84
N GLY A 24 -7.14 -0.33 -13.33
CA GLY A 24 -8.02 -0.57 -12.20
C GLY A 24 -7.37 -0.26 -10.84
N LEU A 25 -6.04 -0.15 -10.80
CA LEU A 25 -5.29 0.07 -9.57
C LEU A 25 -5.26 1.57 -9.24
N LYS A 26 -5.78 1.92 -8.06
CA LYS A 26 -5.88 3.32 -7.60
C LYS A 26 -4.92 3.67 -6.49
N ILE A 27 -4.48 2.68 -5.71
CA ILE A 27 -3.57 2.84 -4.59
C ILE A 27 -2.36 1.94 -4.82
N ALA A 28 -1.16 2.49 -4.69
CA ALA A 28 0.08 1.73 -4.62
C ALA A 28 0.71 1.89 -3.23
N THR A 29 1.18 0.80 -2.64
CA THR A 29 1.94 0.82 -1.40
C THR A 29 3.35 0.31 -1.66
N ILE A 30 4.35 0.96 -1.09
CA ILE A 30 5.77 0.57 -1.16
C ILE A 30 6.25 0.27 0.26
N CYS A 31 6.84 -0.91 0.45
CA CYS A 31 7.47 -1.32 1.70
C CYS A 31 8.95 -1.67 1.46
N ALA A 32 9.81 -1.27 2.41
CA ALA A 32 11.25 -1.48 2.31
C ALA A 32 11.67 -2.87 2.77
N LEU A 33 10.99 -3.39 3.80
CA LEU A 33 11.28 -4.67 4.42
C LEU A 33 10.19 -5.70 4.15
N THR A 34 10.58 -6.97 4.11
CA THR A 34 9.63 -8.09 3.97
C THR A 34 8.62 -8.10 5.11
N LEU A 35 9.03 -7.81 6.35
CA LEU A 35 8.13 -7.78 7.51
C LEU A 35 7.04 -6.69 7.38
N GLU A 36 7.38 -5.53 6.84
CA GLU A 36 6.44 -4.43 6.60
C GLU A 36 5.43 -4.84 5.53
N ALA A 37 5.92 -5.46 4.45
CA ALA A 37 5.10 -5.97 3.38
C ALA A 37 4.21 -7.14 3.83
N ASP A 38 4.68 -8.00 4.72
CA ASP A 38 3.89 -9.09 5.31
C ASP A 38 2.75 -8.56 6.18
N ALA A 39 3.04 -7.56 7.01
CA ALA A 39 2.02 -6.86 7.79
C ALA A 39 0.97 -6.20 6.88
N PHE A 40 1.41 -5.49 5.82
CA PHE A 40 0.48 -4.87 4.88
C PHE A 40 -0.34 -5.91 4.09
N LYS A 41 0.27 -7.03 3.68
CA LYS A 41 -0.45 -8.13 3.00
C LYS A 41 -1.56 -8.71 3.87
N ALA A 42 -1.41 -8.72 5.20
CA ALA A 42 -2.44 -9.18 6.12
C ALA A 42 -3.65 -8.24 6.19
N LEU A 43 -3.51 -6.99 5.74
CA LEU A 43 -4.62 -6.02 5.68
C LEU A 43 -5.53 -6.23 4.48
N PHE A 44 -5.09 -6.95 3.44
CA PHE A 44 -5.92 -7.22 2.26
C PHE A 44 -7.18 -7.99 2.63
N ASP A 45 -8.35 -7.46 2.26
CA ASP A 45 -9.62 -8.20 2.31
C ASP A 45 -9.58 -9.39 1.34
N TYR A 46 -8.90 -9.21 0.21
CA TYR A 46 -8.67 -10.25 -0.77
C TYR A 46 -7.31 -10.10 -1.45
N ARG A 47 -6.62 -11.21 -1.71
CA ARG A 47 -5.33 -11.22 -2.44
C ARG A 47 -5.42 -12.10 -3.68
N TRP A 48 -5.22 -11.51 -4.86
CA TRP A 48 -5.17 -12.26 -6.11
C TRP A 48 -3.81 -12.92 -6.30
N LYS A 49 -3.79 -14.25 -6.40
CA LYS A 49 -2.57 -15.02 -6.70
C LYS A 49 -2.36 -15.17 -8.21
N ASP A 50 -3.46 -15.38 -8.94
CA ASP A 50 -3.45 -15.73 -10.36
C ASP A 50 -3.68 -14.50 -11.26
N ILE A 51 -2.89 -13.46 -11.04
CA ILE A 51 -2.91 -12.26 -11.89
C ILE A 51 -1.85 -12.34 -12.97
N ASP A 52 -2.23 -11.99 -14.20
CA ASP A 52 -1.28 -11.84 -15.30
C ASP A 52 -0.42 -10.59 -15.07
N LYS A 53 0.73 -10.79 -14.42
CA LYS A 53 1.69 -9.72 -14.11
C LYS A 53 2.20 -9.02 -15.38
N GLY A 54 2.22 -9.70 -16.53
CA GLY A 54 2.61 -9.10 -17.82
C GLY A 54 1.63 -8.01 -18.27
N LYS A 55 0.35 -8.15 -17.96
CA LYS A 55 -0.68 -7.13 -18.22
C LYS A 55 -0.72 -6.01 -17.19
N MET A 56 -0.07 -6.18 -16.05
CA MET A 56 -0.05 -5.20 -14.97
C MET A 56 1.13 -4.24 -15.02
N ARG A 57 2.31 -4.68 -15.49
CA ARG A 57 3.53 -3.87 -15.41
C ARG A 57 4.07 -3.48 -16.77
N ALA A 58 4.71 -2.33 -16.84
CA ALA A 58 5.43 -1.94 -18.05
C ALA A 58 6.63 -2.88 -18.33
N PRO A 59 6.98 -3.11 -19.60
CA PRO A 59 8.10 -3.99 -19.96
C PRO A 59 9.43 -3.54 -19.33
N GLY A 60 10.30 -4.50 -19.04
CA GLY A 60 11.67 -4.23 -18.56
C GLY A 60 11.84 -3.99 -17.07
N HIS A 61 10.76 -3.80 -16.30
CA HIS A 61 10.87 -3.58 -14.85
C HIS A 61 10.85 -4.88 -14.04
N LYS A 62 11.76 -5.00 -13.08
CA LYS A 62 11.99 -6.22 -12.27
C LYS A 62 11.33 -6.21 -10.89
N ASN A 63 10.62 -5.15 -10.53
CA ASN A 63 9.95 -5.07 -9.23
C ASN A 63 8.99 -6.26 -9.03
N ALA A 64 8.99 -6.78 -7.80
CA ALA A 64 7.98 -7.71 -7.36
C ALA A 64 6.75 -6.94 -6.86
N TYR A 65 5.57 -7.51 -7.13
CA TYR A 65 4.29 -6.92 -6.75
C TYR A 65 3.34 -8.00 -6.23
N SER A 66 2.50 -7.61 -5.27
CA SER A 66 1.28 -8.32 -4.86
C SER A 66 0.08 -7.43 -5.16
N PHE A 67 -1.05 -8.04 -5.49
CA PHE A 67 -2.27 -7.32 -5.84
C PHE A 67 -3.39 -7.78 -4.93
N GLY A 68 -4.18 -6.83 -4.44
CA GLY A 68 -5.24 -7.13 -3.48
C GLY A 68 -6.32 -6.06 -3.44
N LEU A 69 -7.36 -6.35 -2.66
CA LEU A 69 -8.47 -5.47 -2.37
C LEU A 69 -8.31 -4.95 -0.94
N LEU A 70 -8.43 -3.62 -0.77
CA LEU A 70 -8.56 -2.94 0.51
C LEU A 70 -9.84 -2.11 0.50
N GLY A 71 -10.82 -2.49 1.29
CA GLY A 71 -12.21 -2.05 1.19
C GLY A 71 -12.75 -2.22 -0.22
N ARG A 72 -12.91 -1.10 -0.92
CA ARG A 72 -13.40 -1.04 -2.32
C ARG A 72 -12.29 -0.73 -3.33
N HIS A 73 -11.03 -0.66 -2.89
CA HIS A 73 -9.92 -0.21 -3.70
C HIS A 73 -9.05 -1.39 -4.13
N GLN A 74 -8.98 -1.61 -5.45
CA GLN A 74 -7.96 -2.48 -6.02
C GLN A 74 -6.60 -1.80 -5.86
N THR A 75 -5.67 -2.48 -5.21
CA THR A 75 -4.38 -1.94 -4.80
C THR A 75 -3.23 -2.86 -5.18
N VAL A 76 -2.05 -2.26 -5.32
CA VAL A 76 -0.79 -2.96 -5.56
C VAL A 76 0.19 -2.68 -4.41
N LEU A 77 0.78 -3.73 -3.89
CA LEU A 77 1.91 -3.68 -2.95
C LEU A 77 3.20 -3.96 -3.73
N ALA A 78 4.13 -3.01 -3.70
CA ALA A 78 5.45 -3.10 -4.30
C ALA A 78 6.50 -3.45 -3.26
N PHE A 79 7.38 -4.40 -3.61
CA PHE A 79 8.47 -4.83 -2.76
C PHE A 79 9.76 -4.16 -3.22
N MET A 80 10.48 -3.57 -2.29
CA MET A 80 11.83 -3.07 -2.54
C MET A 80 12.85 -4.22 -2.50
N PRO A 81 13.86 -4.23 -3.38
CA PRO A 81 14.95 -5.22 -3.33
C PRO A 81 15.88 -5.05 -2.12
N GLY A 82 15.79 -3.92 -1.43
CA GLY A 82 16.55 -3.59 -0.24
C GLY A 82 16.18 -2.20 0.26
N MET A 83 16.59 -1.86 1.48
CA MET A 83 16.38 -0.52 2.05
C MET A 83 17.18 0.55 1.32
N GLY A 84 16.79 1.81 1.50
CA GLY A 84 17.55 2.97 1.05
C GLY A 84 16.91 3.72 -0.12
N LYS A 85 17.36 4.97 -0.30
CA LYS A 85 16.75 5.95 -1.21
C LYS A 85 16.79 5.51 -2.67
N ASP A 86 17.88 4.90 -3.12
CA ASP A 86 18.03 4.47 -4.52
C ASP A 86 17.02 3.38 -4.89
N SER A 87 16.88 2.40 -4.01
CA SER A 87 15.90 1.31 -4.12
C SER A 87 14.47 1.87 -4.13
N SER A 88 14.15 2.79 -3.20
CA SER A 88 12.85 3.46 -3.15
C SER A 88 12.54 4.24 -4.43
N ALA A 89 13.50 5.05 -4.92
CA ALA A 89 13.34 5.87 -6.11
C ALA A 89 13.14 5.01 -7.36
N MET A 90 13.92 3.94 -7.51
CA MET A 90 13.75 2.96 -8.59
C MET A 90 12.36 2.32 -8.54
N VAL A 91 11.92 1.87 -7.36
CA VAL A 91 10.60 1.24 -7.22
C VAL A 91 9.48 2.22 -7.52
N ALA A 92 9.54 3.44 -6.98
CA ALA A 92 8.58 4.49 -7.23
C ALA A 92 8.49 4.87 -8.72
N SER A 93 9.63 5.01 -9.40
CA SER A 93 9.69 5.29 -10.84
C SER A 93 9.03 4.18 -11.67
N HIS A 94 9.33 2.92 -11.36
CA HIS A 94 8.71 1.76 -12.02
C HIS A 94 7.21 1.66 -11.74
N CYS A 95 6.77 1.96 -10.51
CA CYS A 95 5.36 2.03 -10.15
C CYS A 95 4.64 3.10 -10.97
N ARG A 96 5.21 4.31 -11.05
CA ARG A 96 4.66 5.42 -11.83
C ARG A 96 4.52 5.07 -13.32
N ASN A 97 5.50 4.37 -13.88
CA ASN A 97 5.44 3.98 -15.29
C ASN A 97 4.40 2.87 -15.55
N SER A 98 4.30 1.90 -14.64
CA SER A 98 3.43 0.72 -14.77
C SER A 98 1.95 1.01 -14.46
N PHE A 99 1.70 1.83 -13.44
CA PHE A 99 0.38 2.03 -12.84
C PHE A 99 -0.06 3.48 -12.98
N ARG A 100 -0.28 3.92 -14.23
CA ARG A 100 -0.55 5.33 -14.57
C ARG A 100 -1.82 5.92 -13.96
N ASN A 101 -2.76 5.07 -13.54
CA ASN A 101 -4.03 5.47 -12.92
C ASN A 101 -4.01 5.46 -11.38
N VAL A 102 -2.85 5.17 -10.77
CA VAL A 102 -2.69 5.29 -9.32
C VAL A 102 -2.80 6.76 -8.93
N GLN A 103 -3.65 7.03 -7.95
CA GLN A 103 -3.95 8.37 -7.44
C GLN A 103 -3.28 8.63 -6.09
N LEU A 104 -2.94 7.55 -5.38
CA LEU A 104 -2.31 7.60 -4.06
C LEU A 104 -1.18 6.59 -4.00
N VAL A 105 0.00 7.05 -3.60
CA VAL A 105 1.15 6.20 -3.29
C VAL A 105 1.45 6.32 -1.80
N LEU A 106 1.49 5.19 -1.10
CA LEU A 106 1.83 5.11 0.31
C LEU A 106 3.22 4.50 0.46
N VAL A 107 4.12 5.18 1.15
CA VAL A 107 5.36 4.57 1.64
C VAL A 107 5.11 4.18 3.09
N VAL A 108 5.07 2.87 3.35
CA VAL A 108 4.69 2.33 4.66
C VAL A 108 5.85 1.51 5.19
N GLY A 109 6.30 1.85 6.39
CA GLY A 109 7.36 1.14 7.07
C GLY A 109 7.51 1.56 8.52
N ILE A 110 8.40 0.86 9.23
CA ILE A 110 8.78 1.20 10.59
C ILE A 110 9.89 2.25 10.56
N CYS A 111 9.95 3.10 11.58
CA CYS A 111 11.01 4.10 11.72
C CYS A 111 11.45 4.26 13.17
N GLY A 112 12.66 4.79 13.36
CA GLY A 112 13.11 5.28 14.65
C GLY A 112 12.64 6.73 14.87
N GLY A 113 12.37 7.08 16.12
CA GLY A 113 11.97 8.43 16.52
C GLY A 113 12.89 8.99 17.60
N VAL A 114 13.04 10.32 17.63
CA VAL A 114 13.65 11.04 18.75
C VAL A 114 12.49 11.47 19.66
N PRO A 115 12.38 10.94 20.90
CA PRO A 115 11.18 11.13 21.73
C PRO A 115 10.84 12.59 22.00
N PHE A 116 11.87 13.41 22.24
CA PHE A 116 11.73 14.81 22.59
C PHE A 116 12.38 15.68 21.51
N TYR A 117 11.58 16.20 20.59
CA TYR A 117 12.02 17.18 19.60
C TYR A 117 11.71 18.59 20.12
N LYS A 118 12.73 19.47 20.19
CA LYS A 118 12.57 20.84 20.69
C LYS A 118 11.92 21.74 19.64
N GLN A 119 10.65 21.50 19.34
CA GLN A 119 9.85 22.34 18.46
C GLN A 119 8.46 22.49 19.06
N GLU A 120 7.99 23.73 19.17
CA GLU A 120 6.68 24.01 19.75
C GLU A 120 5.58 23.28 18.99
N GLY A 121 4.67 22.63 19.73
CA GLY A 121 3.51 21.94 19.18
C GLY A 121 3.74 20.48 18.74
N ILE A 122 4.96 19.95 18.79
CA ILE A 122 5.21 18.52 18.52
C ILE A 122 5.00 17.72 19.81
N GLN A 123 4.06 16.79 19.78
CA GLN A 123 3.86 15.83 20.88
C GLN A 123 5.02 14.83 20.95
N GLU A 124 5.29 14.32 22.15
CA GLU A 124 6.31 13.28 22.39
C GLU A 124 6.15 12.10 21.41
N VAL A 125 7.25 11.71 20.75
CA VAL A 125 7.25 10.53 19.88
C VAL A 125 7.41 9.29 20.75
N ILE A 126 6.32 8.56 20.90
CA ILE A 126 6.27 7.32 21.69
C ILE A 126 6.38 6.07 20.81
N LEU A 127 6.92 4.99 21.38
CA LEU A 127 6.95 3.69 20.72
C LEU A 127 5.53 3.20 20.40
N GLY A 128 5.35 2.66 19.20
CA GLY A 128 4.03 2.23 18.70
C GLY A 128 3.17 3.36 18.13
N GLY A 129 3.62 4.62 18.18
CA GLY A 129 2.98 5.73 17.49
C GLY A 129 3.05 5.58 15.97
N VAL A 130 2.07 6.17 15.27
CA VAL A 130 2.05 6.28 13.81
C VAL A 130 2.29 7.73 13.43
N ILE A 131 3.32 7.97 12.62
CA ILE A 131 3.69 9.30 12.13
C ILE A 131 3.34 9.39 10.64
N ILE A 132 2.73 10.50 10.25
CA ILE A 132 2.44 10.84 8.86
C ILE A 132 3.33 12.02 8.49
N SER A 133 4.14 11.86 7.45
CA SER A 133 4.98 12.95 6.95
C SER A 133 4.14 13.97 6.21
N GLU A 134 4.26 15.25 6.58
CA GLU A 134 3.58 16.37 5.92
C GLU A 134 4.41 17.04 4.80
N SER A 135 5.64 16.56 4.56
CA SER A 135 6.51 17.11 3.52
C SER A 135 6.13 16.63 2.11
N LEU A 136 5.99 17.57 1.17
CA LEU A 136 5.96 17.33 -0.29
C LEU A 136 7.36 17.34 -0.90
#